data_AF-A0A0L8GV97-F1
#
_entry.id   AF-A0A0L8GV97-F1
#
_cell.length_a   1.000
_cell.length_b   1.000
_cell.length_c   1.000
_cell.angle_alpha   90.00
_cell.angle_beta   90.00
_cell.angle_gamma   90.00
#
_symmetry.space_group_name_H-M   'P 1'
#
loop_
_entity.id
_entity.type
_entity.pdbx_description
1 polymer ?
#
loop_
_entity_poly.entity_id
_entity_poly.type
_entity_poly.pdbx_seq_one_letter_code
_entity_poly.pdbx_strand_id
1 'polypeptide(L)'
;MKNGPCPNKFQEGYVKIYQSNKKHRSTTYRYCCRKDGAAIKPIKLPISIPFILFMSNLYEVCQVVKDMATYIEEINYLRHRGIRTSFDGEHPNVYKWKSGLKFKYCYYVPLKQDCGSVIQLKRKARSSIITSPNFPRKYSDNLLCHWLIKSPKNSLIRLKFLKFFIEGRKKICPDYVEIRFNLIGQPGIK
;
A
#
# COMPACT_ATOMS: atom_id res chain seq x y z
N MET A 1 7.32 9.38 3.08
CA MET A 1 7.74 8.99 4.44
C MET A 1 6.75 9.56 5.44
N LYS A 2 6.51 8.88 6.56
CA LYS A 2 5.94 9.57 7.72
C LYS A 2 7.09 10.35 8.39
N ASN A 3 7.28 11.59 7.93
CA ASN A 3 7.92 12.70 8.66
C ASN A 3 9.43 12.61 8.99
N GLY A 4 10.27 11.93 8.21
CA GLY A 4 11.73 11.91 8.40
C GLY A 4 12.52 12.15 7.10
N PRO A 5 13.83 12.40 7.18
CA PRO A 5 14.71 12.51 6.02
C PRO A 5 15.00 11.14 5.38
N CYS A 6 15.50 11.16 4.14
CA CYS A 6 16.00 9.95 3.48
C CYS A 6 17.11 9.26 4.30
N PRO A 7 17.11 7.91 4.41
CA PRO A 7 18.24 7.18 4.97
C PRO A 7 19.54 7.43 4.17
N ASN A 8 20.69 7.20 4.81
CA ASN A 8 22.00 7.37 4.17
C ASN A 8 22.07 6.64 2.81
N LYS A 9 22.63 7.33 1.80
CA LYS A 9 22.75 6.91 0.38
C LYS A 9 21.45 6.90 -0.43
N PHE A 10 20.33 7.31 0.15
CA PHE A 10 19.12 7.58 -0.62
C PHE A 10 18.98 9.08 -0.91
N GLN A 11 18.42 9.40 -2.06
CA GLN A 11 18.08 10.75 -2.48
C GLN A 11 16.58 10.97 -2.38
N GLU A 12 16.18 12.14 -1.90
CA GLU A 12 14.78 12.55 -1.93
C GLU A 12 14.32 12.84 -3.35
N GLY A 13 13.06 12.55 -3.65
CA GLY A 13 12.43 12.89 -4.91
C GLY A 13 10.92 12.97 -4.77
N TYR A 14 10.27 13.53 -5.79
CA TYR A 14 8.82 13.59 -5.82
C TYR A 14 8.20 13.40 -7.21
N VAL A 15 6.96 12.91 -7.21
CA VAL A 15 6.05 13.02 -8.35
C VAL A 15 4.83 13.83 -7.93
N LYS A 16 4.67 15.00 -8.54
CA LYS A 16 3.52 15.90 -8.31
C LYS A 16 2.55 15.80 -9.46
N ILE A 17 1.32 15.42 -9.16
CA ILE A 17 0.21 15.29 -10.09
C ILE A 17 -0.69 16.52 -9.92
N TYR A 18 -0.74 17.36 -10.94
CA TYR A 18 -1.53 18.58 -10.90
C TYR A 18 -2.98 18.31 -11.27
N GLN A 19 -3.88 18.88 -10.47
CA GLN A 19 -5.29 18.99 -10.80
C GLN A 19 -5.55 20.38 -11.40
N SER A 20 -6.33 20.48 -12.48
CA SER A 20 -6.56 21.79 -13.15
C SER A 20 -7.65 22.62 -12.49
N ASN A 21 -8.41 22.06 -11.55
CA ASN A 21 -9.51 22.77 -10.90
C ASN A 21 -9.02 23.32 -9.55
N LYS A 22 -9.13 24.64 -9.32
CA LYS A 22 -8.71 25.29 -8.05
C LYS A 22 -9.39 24.70 -6.80
N LYS A 23 -10.53 24.01 -6.96
CA LYS A 23 -11.26 23.33 -5.87
C LYS A 23 -10.64 22.01 -5.39
N HIS A 24 -9.77 21.36 -6.17
CA HIS A 24 -9.15 20.10 -5.76
C HIS A 24 -7.63 20.24 -5.61
N ARG A 25 -7.09 19.62 -4.56
CA ARG A 25 -5.67 19.70 -4.20
C ARG A 25 -4.84 18.73 -5.05
N SER A 26 -3.74 19.24 -5.61
CA SER A 26 -2.74 18.42 -6.31
C SER A 26 -2.19 17.32 -5.39
N THR A 27 -1.95 16.13 -5.93
CA THR A 27 -1.37 15.00 -5.19
C THR A 27 0.14 14.99 -5.36
N THR A 28 0.90 14.90 -4.27
CA THR A 28 2.37 14.80 -4.33
C THR A 28 2.83 13.50 -3.66
N TYR A 29 3.49 12.65 -4.44
CA TYR A 29 4.18 11.46 -3.95
C TYR A 29 5.61 11.83 -3.63
N ARG A 30 5.98 11.78 -2.35
CA ARG A 30 7.38 11.94 -1.90
C ARG A 30 7.98 10.58 -1.60
N TYR A 31 9.16 10.33 -2.11
CA TYR A 31 9.85 9.06 -1.98
C TYR A 31 11.35 9.26 -1.81
N CYS A 32 12.02 8.15 -1.62
CA CYS A 32 13.43 8.03 -1.32
C CYS A 32 14.00 7.00 -2.27
N CYS A 33 14.94 7.40 -3.13
CA CYS A 33 15.43 6.59 -4.23
C CYS A 33 16.94 6.33 -4.10
N ARG A 34 17.37 5.13 -4.49
CA ARG A 34 18.78 4.78 -4.67
C ARG A 34 18.90 3.89 -5.91
N LYS A 35 20.00 4.01 -6.64
CA LYS A 35 20.26 3.27 -7.90
C LYS A 35 21.39 2.25 -7.80
N ASP A 36 22.07 2.20 -6.66
CA ASP A 36 23.15 1.26 -6.40
C ASP A 36 22.58 -0.09 -5.94
N GLY A 37 22.16 -0.91 -6.90
CA GLY A 37 21.69 -2.27 -6.63
C GLY A 37 20.93 -2.90 -7.78
N ALA A 38 20.95 -4.24 -7.82
CA ALA A 38 20.11 -5.02 -8.72
C ALA A 38 18.82 -5.41 -8.00
N ALA A 39 17.67 -5.29 -8.67
CA ALA A 39 16.37 -5.63 -8.08
C ALA A 39 16.29 -7.09 -7.60
N ILE A 40 17.06 -7.98 -8.22
CA ILE A 40 17.14 -9.40 -7.85
C ILE A 40 18.01 -9.68 -6.61
N LYS A 41 18.88 -8.74 -6.21
CA LYS A 41 19.76 -8.92 -5.05
C LYS A 41 18.97 -8.59 -3.78
N PRO A 42 18.77 -9.54 -2.85
CA PRO A 42 17.94 -9.30 -1.66
C PRO A 42 18.47 -8.15 -0.79
N ILE A 43 17.57 -7.25 -0.39
CA ILE A 43 17.86 -6.21 0.60
C ILE A 43 17.20 -6.53 1.95
N LYS A 44 17.75 -5.95 3.01
CA LYS A 44 17.16 -5.95 4.36
C LYS A 44 16.41 -4.64 4.59
N LEU A 45 15.15 -4.74 4.95
CA LEU A 45 14.29 -3.61 5.35
C LEU A 45 13.52 -4.03 6.62
N PRO A 46 12.79 -3.12 7.30
CA PRO A 46 11.94 -3.51 8.41
C PRO A 46 10.89 -4.54 7.95
N ILE A 47 11.02 -5.78 8.43
CA ILE A 47 10.18 -6.91 8.00
C ILE A 47 9.02 -7.24 8.95
N SER A 48 8.80 -6.43 9.98
CA SER A 48 7.76 -6.66 10.98
C SER A 48 6.36 -6.22 10.52
N ILE A 49 6.27 -5.34 9.51
CA ILE A 49 5.01 -4.81 9.00
C ILE A 49 4.99 -4.72 7.48
N PRO A 50 3.82 -4.81 6.84
CA PRO A 50 3.69 -4.59 5.42
C PRO A 50 4.11 -3.18 5.01
N PHE A 51 4.77 -3.06 3.85
CA PHE A 51 5.13 -1.78 3.26
C PHE A 51 5.06 -1.83 1.74
N ILE A 52 5.23 -0.67 1.09
CA ILE A 52 5.33 -0.59 -0.36
C ILE A 52 6.69 -0.05 -0.79
N LEU A 53 7.16 -0.52 -1.94
CA LEU A 53 8.23 0.13 -2.69
C LEU A 53 7.72 0.42 -4.10
N PHE A 54 8.03 1.61 -4.60
CA PHE A 54 7.78 1.91 -6.00
C PHE A 54 8.75 1.14 -6.89
N MET A 55 8.26 0.66 -8.03
CA MET A 55 9.09 -0.07 -8.98
C MET A 55 10.00 0.88 -9.75
N SER A 56 11.25 0.45 -9.95
CA SER A 56 12.20 1.09 -10.86
C SER A 56 11.84 0.78 -12.32
N ASN A 57 12.16 1.70 -13.24
CA ASN A 57 11.96 1.52 -14.67
C ASN A 57 12.99 0.56 -15.31
N LEU A 58 14.11 0.30 -14.64
CA LEU A 58 15.24 -0.45 -15.21
C LEU A 58 14.95 -1.95 -15.40
N TYR A 59 14.14 -2.56 -14.53
CA TYR A 59 14.02 -4.02 -14.50
C TYR A 59 12.58 -4.55 -14.56
N GLU A 60 11.56 -3.69 -14.47
CA GLU A 60 10.13 -4.07 -14.39
C GLU A 60 9.78 -5.19 -13.39
N VAL A 61 10.68 -5.52 -12.45
CA VAL A 61 10.47 -6.48 -11.37
C VAL A 61 10.55 -5.79 -10.01
N CYS A 62 9.98 -6.44 -9.00
CA CYS A 62 10.10 -5.98 -7.62
C CYS A 62 11.52 -6.16 -7.09
N GLN A 63 11.95 -5.21 -6.26
CA GLN A 63 13.13 -5.39 -5.42
C GLN A 63 12.91 -6.59 -4.50
N VAL A 64 13.79 -7.59 -4.51
CA VAL A 64 13.71 -8.71 -3.58
C VAL A 64 14.02 -8.18 -2.18
N VAL A 65 13.11 -8.41 -1.24
CA VAL A 65 13.30 -8.11 0.19
C VAL A 65 13.32 -9.44 0.92
N LYS A 66 14.35 -9.66 1.73
CA LYS A 66 14.49 -10.90 2.50
C LYS A 66 13.26 -11.08 3.41
N ASP A 67 12.78 -12.31 3.54
CA ASP A 67 11.69 -12.70 4.45
C ASP A 67 10.34 -12.02 4.19
N MET A 68 10.12 -11.54 2.96
CA MET A 68 8.87 -10.90 2.51
C MET A 68 8.30 -11.58 1.26
N ALA A 69 7.00 -11.87 1.28
CA ALA A 69 6.22 -12.10 0.07
C ALA A 69 5.96 -10.77 -0.63
N THR A 70 5.88 -10.79 -1.98
CA THR A 70 5.74 -9.58 -2.77
C THR A 70 4.59 -9.69 -3.78
N TYR A 71 3.80 -8.63 -3.91
CA TYR A 71 2.70 -8.53 -4.87
C TYR A 71 2.85 -7.25 -5.70
N ILE A 72 2.83 -7.37 -7.03
CA ILE A 72 2.84 -6.22 -7.94
C ILE A 72 1.44 -5.61 -8.00
N GLU A 73 1.38 -4.31 -7.84
CA GLU A 73 0.16 -3.52 -7.87
C GLU A 73 0.34 -2.26 -8.74
N GLU A 74 -0.78 -1.67 -9.12
CA GLU A 74 -0.81 -0.46 -9.94
C GLU A 74 -1.73 0.62 -9.36
N ILE A 75 -1.28 1.87 -9.45
CA ILE A 75 -2.11 3.05 -9.25
C ILE A 75 -2.47 3.59 -10.61
N ASN A 76 -3.76 3.70 -10.92
CA ASN A 76 -4.23 4.29 -12.15
C ASN A 76 -4.85 5.65 -11.88
N TYR A 77 -4.30 6.67 -12.52
CA TYR A 77 -4.84 8.02 -12.54
C TYR A 77 -5.46 8.27 -13.91
N LEU A 78 -6.78 8.43 -13.95
CA LEU A 78 -7.53 8.69 -15.19
C LEU A 78 -8.03 10.11 -15.22
N ARG A 79 -7.89 10.77 -16.37
CA ARG A 79 -8.37 12.12 -16.59
C ARG A 79 -8.65 12.41 -18.06
N HIS A 80 -9.89 12.79 -18.36
CA HIS A 80 -10.34 13.07 -19.72
C HIS A 80 -9.58 14.20 -20.44
N ARG A 81 -9.11 15.24 -19.71
CA ARG A 81 -8.44 16.43 -20.28
C ARG A 81 -6.91 16.41 -20.13
N GLY A 82 -6.31 15.22 -20.07
CA GLY A 82 -4.87 15.06 -19.87
C GLY A 82 -4.40 15.30 -18.43
N ILE A 83 -3.23 14.72 -18.11
CA ILE A 83 -2.60 14.85 -16.79
C ILE A 83 -1.29 15.63 -16.91
N ARG A 84 -1.18 16.68 -16.09
CA ARG A 84 0.07 17.43 -15.92
C ARG A 84 0.82 16.89 -14.71
N THR A 85 2.11 16.66 -14.87
CA THR A 85 3.00 16.11 -13.84
C THR A 85 4.27 16.94 -13.73
N SER A 86 4.89 16.95 -12.55
CA SER A 86 6.25 17.44 -12.33
C SER A 86 6.99 16.40 -11.51
N PHE A 87 8.27 16.22 -11.86
CA PHE A 87 9.17 15.28 -11.24
C PHE A 87 10.36 16.06 -10.69
N ASP A 88 10.95 15.55 -9.62
CA ASP A 88 12.24 16.02 -9.11
C ASP A 88 13.09 14.82 -8.69
N GLY A 89 14.37 14.91 -9.05
CA GLY A 89 15.30 13.81 -8.97
C GLY A 89 14.90 12.58 -9.78
N GLU A 90 15.53 11.46 -9.43
CA GLU A 90 15.20 10.16 -9.96
C GLU A 90 13.82 9.71 -9.50
N HIS A 91 13.04 9.05 -10.35
CA HIS A 91 11.64 8.74 -10.05
C HIS A 91 11.23 7.29 -10.33
N PRO A 92 10.19 6.78 -9.64
CA PRO A 92 9.51 5.54 -9.98
C PRO A 92 9.15 5.43 -11.46
N ASN A 93 8.98 4.21 -11.96
CA ASN A 93 8.44 4.02 -13.30
C ASN A 93 7.01 4.58 -13.41
N VAL A 94 6.87 5.73 -14.08
CA VAL A 94 5.59 6.39 -14.33
C VAL A 94 5.26 6.28 -15.81
N TYR A 95 4.26 5.46 -16.14
CA TYR A 95 3.77 5.34 -17.51
C TYR A 95 2.65 6.35 -17.73
N LYS A 96 2.80 7.22 -18.72
CA LYS A 96 1.86 8.31 -19.03
C LYS A 96 1.24 8.13 -20.41
N TRP A 97 -0.05 8.42 -20.53
CA TRP A 97 -0.77 8.45 -21.81
C TRP A 97 -1.71 9.66 -21.87
N LYS A 98 -2.37 9.87 -23.03
CA LYS A 98 -3.20 11.06 -23.29
C LYS A 98 -4.24 11.35 -22.20
N SER A 99 -4.85 10.31 -21.63
CA SER A 99 -5.93 10.42 -20.65
C SER A 99 -5.58 9.89 -19.27
N GLY A 100 -4.30 9.70 -18.96
CA GLY A 100 -3.94 9.14 -17.67
C GLY A 100 -2.45 8.96 -17.41
N LEU A 101 -2.16 8.47 -16.22
CA LEU A 101 -0.85 7.95 -15.83
C LEU A 101 -1.02 6.77 -14.89
N LYS A 102 -0.01 5.92 -14.81
CA LYS A 102 0.03 4.81 -13.87
C LYS A 102 1.40 4.68 -13.21
N PHE A 103 1.37 4.29 -11.94
CA PHE A 103 2.54 3.85 -11.18
C PHE A 103 2.40 2.36 -10.95
N LYS A 104 3.50 1.61 -11.07
CA LYS A 104 3.57 0.26 -10.50
C LYS A 104 4.33 0.31 -9.17
N TYR A 105 3.88 -0.47 -8.20
CA TYR A 105 4.53 -0.62 -6.91
C TYR A 105 4.43 -2.07 -6.45
N CYS A 106 5.32 -2.42 -5.54
CA CYS A 106 5.39 -3.73 -4.92
C CYS A 106 4.89 -3.61 -3.49
N TYR A 107 3.88 -4.40 -3.13
CA TYR A 107 3.37 -4.55 -1.77
C TYR A 107 4.05 -5.74 -1.11
N TYR A 108 4.76 -5.48 -0.01
CA TYR A 108 5.54 -6.47 0.73
C TYR A 108 4.79 -6.88 1.98
N VAL A 109 4.78 -8.19 2.23
CA VAL A 109 4.04 -8.83 3.31
C VAL A 109 4.99 -9.80 4.03
N PRO A 110 5.14 -9.72 5.37
CA PRO A 110 6.05 -10.61 6.09
C PRO A 110 5.74 -12.08 5.85
N LEU A 111 6.76 -12.90 5.55
CA LEU A 111 6.58 -14.35 5.36
C LEU A 111 6.24 -15.06 6.67
N LYS A 112 6.78 -14.56 7.78
CA LYS A 112 6.44 -15.02 9.13
C LYS A 112 5.37 -14.11 9.70
N GLN A 113 4.13 -14.59 9.74
CA GLN A 113 3.00 -13.92 10.38
C GLN A 113 2.27 -14.89 11.28
N ASP A 114 1.94 -14.45 12.48
CA ASP A 114 1.05 -15.18 13.38
C ASP A 114 -0.38 -15.18 12.85
N CYS A 115 -0.74 -14.18 12.04
CA CYS A 115 -2.06 -13.97 11.48
C CYS A 115 -2.06 -12.90 10.38
N GLY A 116 -3.05 -12.97 9.49
CA GLY A 116 -3.15 -12.07 8.34
C GLY A 116 -3.18 -12.83 7.02
N SER A 117 -3.68 -12.19 5.96
CA SER A 117 -3.65 -12.75 4.61
C SER A 117 -3.99 -11.70 3.54
N VAL A 118 -3.69 -12.04 2.28
CA VAL A 118 -4.25 -11.31 1.13
C VAL A 118 -5.57 -11.95 0.75
N ILE A 119 -6.66 -11.20 0.84
CA ILE A 119 -8.01 -11.66 0.50
C ILE A 119 -8.40 -11.06 -0.85
N GLN A 120 -8.57 -11.92 -1.85
CA GLN A 120 -8.99 -11.52 -3.19
C GLN A 120 -10.48 -11.83 -3.38
N LEU A 121 -11.33 -10.82 -3.25
CA LEU A 121 -12.73 -10.92 -3.63
C LEU A 121 -12.83 -11.01 -5.16
N LYS A 122 -13.69 -11.90 -5.65
CA LYS A 122 -13.92 -12.16 -7.08
C LYS A 122 -15.35 -11.84 -7.45
N ARG A 123 -15.63 -11.64 -8.74
CA ARG A 123 -17.00 -11.36 -9.23
C ARG A 123 -18.02 -12.45 -8.84
N LYS A 124 -17.58 -13.71 -8.78
CA LYS A 124 -18.38 -14.87 -8.35
C LYS A 124 -18.30 -15.17 -6.84
N ALA A 125 -17.33 -14.59 -6.12
CA ALA A 125 -17.13 -14.76 -4.68
C ALA A 125 -16.88 -13.38 -4.04
N ARG A 126 -17.99 -12.69 -3.73
CA ARG A 126 -18.00 -11.25 -3.41
C ARG A 126 -17.84 -10.93 -1.93
N SER A 127 -17.77 -11.94 -1.08
CA SER A 127 -17.67 -11.79 0.38
C SER A 127 -16.66 -12.78 0.94
N SER A 128 -16.10 -12.42 2.10
CA SER A 128 -15.23 -13.27 2.91
C SER A 128 -15.45 -12.89 4.37
N ILE A 129 -15.33 -13.86 5.27
CA ILE A 129 -15.38 -13.66 6.72
C ILE A 129 -13.94 -13.69 7.23
N ILE A 130 -13.57 -12.66 7.99
CA ILE A 130 -12.27 -12.56 8.66
C ILE A 130 -12.53 -12.67 10.15
N THR A 131 -11.76 -13.51 10.82
CA THR A 131 -11.81 -13.67 12.28
C THR A 131 -10.45 -13.39 12.88
N SER A 132 -10.43 -12.98 14.14
CA SER A 132 -9.19 -13.00 14.92
C SER A 132 -8.66 -14.43 15.03
N PRO A 133 -7.35 -14.62 15.27
CA PRO A 133 -6.81 -15.92 15.65
C PRO A 133 -7.60 -16.50 16.83
N ASN A 134 -7.77 -17.81 16.82
CA ASN A 134 -8.46 -18.60 17.85
C ASN A 134 -9.96 -18.34 18.01
N PHE A 135 -10.58 -17.45 17.23
CA PHE A 135 -12.02 -17.20 17.31
C PHE A 135 -12.81 -18.53 17.21
N PRO A 136 -13.78 -18.81 18.11
CA PRO A 136 -14.44 -17.87 19.02
C PRO A 136 -13.74 -17.66 20.39
N ARG A 137 -12.57 -18.27 20.64
CA ARG A 137 -11.78 -18.05 21.86
C ARG A 137 -11.03 -16.71 21.80
N LYS A 138 -10.45 -16.30 22.94
CA LYS A 138 -9.62 -15.09 23.05
C LYS A 138 -8.45 -15.16 22.07
N TYR A 139 -8.16 -14.05 21.42
CA TYR A 139 -6.92 -13.88 20.65
C TYR A 139 -5.71 -13.90 21.58
N SER A 140 -4.56 -14.36 21.07
CA SER A 140 -3.30 -14.37 21.82
C SER A 140 -2.75 -12.97 22.03
N ASP A 141 -1.93 -12.79 23.05
CA ASP A 141 -1.29 -11.50 23.32
C ASP A 141 -0.19 -11.20 22.27
N ASN A 142 0.17 -9.93 22.10
CA ASN A 142 1.21 -9.44 21.18
C ASN A 142 0.99 -9.78 19.69
N LEU A 143 -0.26 -9.96 19.26
CA LEU A 143 -0.59 -10.20 17.85
C LEU A 143 -0.55 -8.91 17.03
N LEU A 144 0.13 -8.98 15.89
CA LEU A 144 0.13 -7.93 14.87
C LEU A 144 -0.37 -8.49 13.54
N CYS A 145 -1.70 -8.52 13.37
CA CYS A 145 -2.33 -9.09 12.19
C CYS A 145 -2.51 -8.06 11.07
N HIS A 146 -2.30 -8.48 9.82
CA HIS A 146 -2.52 -7.63 8.65
C HIS A 146 -3.31 -8.35 7.55
N TRP A 147 -4.43 -7.76 7.12
CA TRP A 147 -5.19 -8.25 5.98
C TRP A 147 -5.22 -7.23 4.86
N LEU A 148 -4.82 -7.65 3.66
CA LEU A 148 -5.01 -6.86 2.44
C LEU A 148 -6.24 -7.38 1.71
N ILE A 149 -7.33 -6.62 1.75
CA ILE A 149 -8.57 -6.97 1.07
C ILE A 149 -8.61 -6.28 -0.29
N LYS A 150 -8.68 -7.08 -1.35
CA LYS A 150 -8.76 -6.63 -2.74
C LYS A 150 -10.13 -6.97 -3.30
N SER A 151 -10.71 -6.03 -4.02
CA SER A 151 -11.96 -6.24 -4.77
C SER A 151 -11.74 -5.98 -6.26
N PRO A 152 -12.63 -6.50 -7.15
CA PRO A 152 -12.55 -6.20 -8.57
C PRO A 152 -12.62 -4.68 -8.86
N LYS A 153 -12.05 -4.25 -10.00
CA LYS A 153 -12.13 -2.85 -10.44
C LYS A 153 -13.59 -2.36 -10.42
N ASN A 154 -13.80 -1.10 -10.03
CA ASN A 154 -15.11 -0.43 -9.93
C ASN A 154 -16.09 -1.08 -8.92
N SER A 155 -15.58 -1.73 -7.88
CA SER A 155 -16.41 -2.23 -6.77
C SER A 155 -16.02 -1.59 -5.45
N LEU A 156 -16.97 -1.51 -4.52
CA LEU A 156 -16.74 -1.00 -3.17
C LEU A 156 -16.65 -2.16 -2.18
N ILE A 157 -15.71 -2.06 -1.24
CA ILE A 157 -15.61 -2.99 -0.11
C ILE A 157 -16.47 -2.44 1.02
N ARG A 158 -17.46 -3.24 1.45
CA ARG A 158 -18.24 -2.96 2.65
C ARG A 158 -17.75 -3.85 3.79
N LEU A 159 -17.30 -3.24 4.87
CA LEU A 159 -16.90 -3.93 6.09
C LEU A 159 -18.08 -3.96 7.08
N LYS A 160 -18.30 -5.11 7.71
CA LYS A 160 -19.28 -5.28 8.78
C LYS A 160 -18.64 -6.09 9.91
N PHE A 161 -18.52 -5.49 11.09
CA PHE A 161 -18.14 -6.23 12.29
C PHE A 161 -19.33 -7.07 12.76
N LEU A 162 -19.17 -8.40 12.73
CA LEU A 162 -20.20 -9.33 13.22
C LEU A 162 -20.11 -9.52 14.74
N LYS A 163 -18.88 -9.54 15.26
CA LYS A 163 -18.55 -9.52 16.69
C LYS A 163 -17.30 -8.66 16.88
N PHE A 164 -17.24 -7.90 17.96
CA PHE A 164 -16.10 -7.05 18.27
C PHE A 164 -15.91 -6.98 19.79
N PHE A 165 -14.85 -7.62 20.28
CA PHE A 165 -14.49 -7.65 21.69
C PHE A 165 -12.97 -7.62 21.79
N ILE A 166 -12.42 -6.51 22.30
CA ILE A 166 -10.98 -6.27 22.45
C ILE A 166 -10.70 -5.63 23.80
N GLU A 167 -9.46 -5.74 24.28
CA GLU A 167 -9.04 -5.11 25.52
C GLU A 167 -9.07 -3.58 25.41
N GLY A 168 -9.71 -2.92 26.37
CA GLY A 168 -9.72 -1.47 26.46
C GLY A 168 -10.72 -0.97 27.49
N ARG A 169 -10.44 0.21 28.06
CA ARG A 169 -11.35 0.92 28.97
C ARG A 169 -11.28 2.41 28.70
N LYS A 170 -12.44 3.03 28.46
CA LYS A 170 -12.58 4.49 28.24
C LYS A 170 -11.62 4.99 27.15
N LYS A 171 -10.61 5.79 27.53
CA LYS A 171 -9.64 6.43 26.61
C LYS A 171 -8.37 5.59 26.40
N ILE A 172 -8.24 4.43 27.03
CA ILE A 172 -7.07 3.55 26.92
C ILE A 172 -7.45 2.36 26.06
N CYS A 173 -6.85 2.27 24.88
CA CYS A 173 -7.03 1.17 23.92
C CYS A 173 -5.65 0.51 23.72
N PRO A 174 -5.26 -0.45 24.58
CA PRO A 174 -4.01 -1.19 24.40
C PRO A 174 -4.07 -2.01 23.10
N ASP A 175 -5.23 -2.61 22.83
CA ASP A 175 -5.53 -3.29 21.59
C ASP A 175 -6.38 -2.41 20.69
N TYR A 176 -6.19 -2.57 19.38
CA TYR A 176 -6.98 -1.84 18.39
C TYR A 176 -7.07 -2.59 17.08
N VAL A 177 -8.13 -2.29 16.34
CA VAL A 177 -8.26 -2.64 14.92
C VAL A 177 -8.25 -1.34 14.13
N GLU A 178 -7.28 -1.19 13.26
CA GLU A 178 -7.16 -0.02 12.40
C GLU A 178 -7.62 -0.36 10.97
N ILE A 179 -8.61 0.38 10.47
CA ILE A 179 -9.02 0.27 9.08
C ILE A 179 -8.34 1.40 8.30
N ARG A 180 -7.47 1.01 7.37
CA ARG A 180 -6.76 1.95 6.50
C ARG A 180 -7.39 1.92 5.10
N PHE A 181 -8.01 3.03 4.72
CA PHE A 181 -8.38 3.31 3.33
C PHE A 181 -7.25 4.12 2.67
N ASN A 182 -7.21 4.16 1.34
CA ASN A 182 -6.26 4.96 0.57
C ASN A 182 -4.81 4.48 0.70
N LEU A 183 -4.59 3.16 0.70
CA LEU A 183 -3.29 2.66 0.26
C LEU A 183 -3.06 3.19 -1.16
N ILE A 184 -1.85 3.69 -1.41
CA ILE A 184 -1.35 4.15 -2.69
C ILE A 184 -1.85 3.19 -3.78
N GLY A 185 -2.82 3.58 -4.63
CA GLY A 185 -3.47 2.65 -5.57
C GLY A 185 -4.99 2.55 -5.49
N GLN A 186 -5.58 2.84 -4.34
CA GLN A 186 -7.03 2.88 -4.20
C GLN A 186 -7.54 4.25 -4.65
N PRO A 187 -8.38 4.34 -5.71
CA PRO A 187 -9.10 5.58 -5.96
C PRO A 187 -9.97 5.82 -4.73
N GLY A 188 -9.61 6.84 -3.96
CA GLY A 188 -10.44 7.32 -2.85
C GLY A 188 -11.87 7.50 -3.35
N ILE A 189 -12.81 7.12 -2.50
CA ILE A 189 -14.24 7.34 -2.67
C ILE A 189 -14.44 8.77 -3.20
N LYS A 190 -15.20 8.89 -4.29
CA LYS A 190 -15.62 10.19 -4.84
C LYS A 190 -16.37 11.00 -3.80
#